data_AF-A0A438FWW6-F1
#
_entry.id   AF-A0A438FWW6-F1
#
_cell.length_a   1.000
_cell.length_b   1.000
_cell.length_c   1.000
_cell.angle_alpha   90.00
_cell.angle_beta   90.00
_cell.angle_gamma   90.00
#
_symmetry.space_group_name_H-M   'P 1'
#
loop_
_entity.id
_entity.type
_entity.pdbx_description
1 polymer ?
#
loop_
_entity_poly.entity_id
_entity_poly.type
_entity_poly.pdbx_seq_one_letter_code
_entity_poly.pdbx_strand_id
1 'polypeptide(L)'
;MAIRNLLITLLLLFTSFSMALGHEVGNLGHYPVVVSTWPFVEAVRAAWRAIESGFSAVDAVVEGCSACEELRCDGTVGPGGSPDENGETTLDALVMNGATMEVGAVAAMKYVKDGIKAARLVMQHTGHTLLVGEQASAFAISMGLPGPTNLSSSESVQKWSKWKENRCQPNFWKNIVPVDSCGPYHPKDIAELGKGTCSSANLMAAVESRSSHIGLHNHDTISMAVIDKEGHIAVGTSTNGATYKIPGR
;
A
#
# COMPACT_ATOMS: atom_id res chain seq x y z
N MET A 1 -13.78 23.65 68.65
CA MET A 1 -13.90 24.43 67.38
C MET A 1 -13.12 23.79 66.22
N ALA A 2 -12.91 22.46 66.21
CA ALA A 2 -12.14 21.76 65.16
C ALA A 2 -12.95 20.73 64.36
N ILE A 3 -14.14 20.34 64.83
CA ILE A 3 -14.96 19.28 64.20
C ILE A 3 -15.94 19.85 63.16
N ARG A 4 -16.24 21.16 63.23
CA ARG A 4 -17.23 21.82 62.36
C ARG A 4 -16.65 22.22 60.99
N ASN A 5 -15.33 22.26 60.83
CA ASN A 5 -14.67 22.57 59.56
C ASN A 5 -14.35 21.33 58.70
N LEU A 6 -14.37 20.13 59.28
CA LEU A 6 -14.05 18.90 58.54
C LEU A 6 -15.23 18.42 57.67
N LEU A 7 -16.48 18.67 58.10
CA LEU A 7 -17.67 18.31 57.33
C LEU A 7 -17.87 19.18 56.08
N ILE A 8 -17.43 20.44 56.09
CA ILE A 8 -17.62 21.36 54.96
C ILE A 8 -16.63 21.03 53.83
N THR A 9 -15.41 20.60 54.15
CA THR A 9 -14.44 20.11 53.16
C THR A 9 -14.83 18.76 52.54
N LEU A 10 -15.56 17.90 53.27
CA LEU A 10 -16.01 16.62 52.72
C LEU A 10 -17.23 16.77 51.80
N LEU A 11 -18.09 17.77 52.04
CA LEU A 11 -19.24 18.06 51.16
C LEU A 11 -18.85 18.74 49.83
N LEU A 12 -17.71 19.42 49.76
CA LEU A 12 -17.24 20.08 48.52
C LEU A 12 -16.42 19.15 47.60
N LEU A 13 -15.98 17.99 48.09
CA LEU A 13 -15.30 16.98 47.26
C LEU A 13 -16.26 16.04 46.52
N PHE A 14 -17.56 16.06 46.86
CA PHE A 14 -18.57 15.19 46.24
C PHE A 14 -19.33 15.84 45.07
N THR A 15 -19.12 17.12 44.75
CA THR A 15 -19.88 17.83 43.70
C THR A 15 -19.11 18.07 42.40
N SER A 16 -17.93 17.46 42.23
CA SER A 16 -17.19 17.47 40.95
C SER A 16 -16.97 16.06 40.41
N PHE A 17 -17.94 15.17 40.61
CA PHE A 17 -18.13 14.06 39.70
C PHE A 17 -19.10 14.54 38.62
N SER A 18 -18.57 15.31 37.66
CA SER A 18 -19.24 15.44 36.38
C SER A 18 -19.26 14.04 35.81
N MET A 19 -20.37 13.32 35.99
CA MET A 19 -20.78 12.33 35.02
C MET A 19 -20.92 13.11 33.71
N ALA A 20 -19.81 13.22 32.97
CA ALA A 20 -19.93 13.12 31.54
C ALA A 20 -20.64 11.78 31.35
N LEU A 21 -21.97 11.83 31.17
CA LEU A 21 -22.60 10.86 30.31
C LEU A 21 -21.86 11.02 28.99
N GLY A 22 -20.75 10.26 28.85
CA GLY A 22 -20.30 9.84 27.55
C GLY A 22 -21.56 9.34 26.91
N HIS A 23 -21.96 9.99 25.83
CA HIS A 23 -23.05 9.54 24.99
C HIS A 23 -22.72 8.06 24.78
N GLU A 24 -23.48 7.15 25.41
CA GLU A 24 -23.46 5.77 25.00
C GLU A 24 -23.84 5.87 23.54
N VAL A 25 -22.84 5.69 22.68
CA VAL A 25 -23.07 5.46 21.26
C VAL A 25 -23.96 4.24 21.28
N GLY A 26 -25.27 4.49 21.17
CA GLY A 26 -26.27 3.45 21.19
C GLY A 26 -25.79 2.37 20.26
N ASN A 27 -25.71 1.15 20.78
CA ASN A 27 -25.22 -0.03 20.10
C ASN A 27 -26.01 -0.24 18.79
N LEU A 28 -25.56 0.45 17.73
CA LEU A 28 -26.03 0.29 16.37
C LEU A 28 -25.34 -0.98 15.90
N GLY A 29 -25.94 -2.13 16.21
CA GLY A 29 -25.41 -3.47 15.91
C GLY A 29 -25.16 -3.72 14.43
N HIS A 30 -24.07 -3.17 13.89
CA HIS A 30 -23.66 -3.28 12.50
C HIS A 30 -22.16 -3.56 12.33
N TYR A 31 -21.43 -3.85 13.40
CA TYR A 31 -20.00 -4.20 13.38
C TYR A 31 -19.76 -5.61 13.94
N PRO A 32 -18.75 -6.33 13.43
CA PRO A 32 -17.66 -5.85 12.59
C PRO A 32 -17.99 -5.76 11.09
N VAL A 33 -17.25 -4.94 10.36
CA VAL A 33 -17.31 -4.80 8.90
C VAL A 33 -15.91 -4.97 8.31
N VAL A 34 -15.80 -5.77 7.26
CA VAL A 34 -14.57 -5.94 6.48
C VAL A 34 -14.89 -5.71 5.01
N VAL A 35 -14.16 -4.79 4.38
CA VAL A 35 -14.29 -4.47 2.96
C VAL A 35 -12.92 -4.54 2.32
N SER A 36 -12.82 -5.18 1.15
CA SER A 36 -11.61 -5.13 0.33
C SER A 36 -11.92 -4.69 -1.09
N THR A 37 -10.90 -4.20 -1.80
CA THR A 37 -10.93 -4.13 -3.26
C THR A 37 -10.91 -5.54 -3.86
N TRP A 38 -11.57 -5.69 -5.00
CA TRP A 38 -11.63 -6.93 -5.80
C TRP A 38 -12.26 -8.14 -5.06
N PRO A 39 -12.60 -9.24 -5.75
CA PRO A 39 -13.21 -10.42 -5.13
C PRO A 39 -12.17 -11.32 -4.42
N PHE A 40 -11.28 -10.74 -3.61
CA PHE A 40 -10.26 -11.47 -2.84
C PHE A 40 -10.86 -12.08 -1.56
N VAL A 41 -11.76 -13.04 -1.74
CA VAL A 41 -12.58 -13.61 -0.65
C VAL A 41 -11.73 -14.20 0.48
N GLU A 42 -10.61 -14.85 0.17
CA GLU A 42 -9.73 -15.42 1.21
C GLU A 42 -9.06 -14.35 2.08
N ALA A 43 -8.75 -13.18 1.51
CA ALA A 43 -8.23 -12.05 2.27
C ALA A 43 -9.29 -11.53 3.25
N VAL A 44 -10.53 -11.35 2.78
CA VAL A 44 -11.66 -10.94 3.63
C VAL A 44 -11.92 -11.98 4.74
N ARG A 45 -11.87 -13.28 4.42
CA ARG A 45 -12.02 -14.35 5.41
C ARG A 45 -10.91 -14.35 6.46
N ALA A 46 -9.66 -14.09 6.06
CA ALA A 46 -8.55 -13.99 6.99
C ALA A 46 -8.74 -12.83 7.98
N ALA A 47 -9.08 -11.64 7.48
CA ALA A 47 -9.39 -10.49 8.31
C ALA A 47 -10.60 -10.75 9.24
N TRP A 48 -11.67 -11.33 8.71
CA TRP A 48 -12.86 -11.66 9.51
C TRP A 48 -12.55 -12.60 10.67
N ARG A 49 -11.78 -13.68 10.41
CA ARG A 49 -11.35 -14.63 11.45
C ARG A 49 -10.51 -13.95 12.53
N ALA A 50 -9.66 -12.99 12.15
CA ALA A 50 -8.87 -12.24 13.12
C ALA A 50 -9.79 -11.45 14.08
N ILE A 51 -10.78 -10.74 13.54
CA ILE A 51 -11.75 -9.98 14.36
C ILE A 51 -12.60 -10.91 15.24
N GLU A 52 -13.06 -12.05 14.70
CA GLU A 52 -13.81 -13.04 15.48
C GLU A 52 -13.00 -13.56 16.67
N SER A 53 -11.68 -13.69 16.48
CA SER A 53 -10.72 -14.13 17.51
C SER A 53 -10.35 -13.02 18.50
N GLY A 54 -10.92 -11.81 18.38
CA GLY A 54 -10.70 -10.69 19.29
C GLY A 54 -9.44 -9.88 19.02
N PHE A 55 -8.85 -10.00 17.83
CA PHE A 55 -7.75 -9.13 17.41
C PHE A 55 -8.26 -7.73 17.01
N SER A 56 -7.35 -6.74 17.06
CA SER A 56 -7.70 -5.34 16.73
C SER A 56 -8.02 -5.15 15.24
N ALA A 57 -8.66 -4.03 14.90
CA ALA A 57 -8.86 -3.66 13.48
C ALA A 57 -7.55 -3.64 12.67
N VAL A 58 -6.44 -3.17 13.25
CA VAL A 58 -5.12 -3.15 12.60
C VAL A 58 -4.60 -4.56 12.36
N ASP A 59 -4.72 -5.46 13.34
CA ASP A 59 -4.33 -6.85 13.18
C ASP A 59 -5.13 -7.52 12.05
N ALA A 60 -6.44 -7.30 12.02
CA ALA A 60 -7.31 -7.86 11.00
C ALA A 60 -6.95 -7.38 9.57
N VAL A 61 -6.65 -6.09 9.40
CA VAL A 61 -6.14 -5.55 8.13
C VAL A 61 -4.84 -6.23 7.72
N VAL A 62 -3.92 -6.39 8.66
CA VAL A 62 -2.61 -7.02 8.39
C VAL A 62 -2.78 -8.49 8.02
N GLU A 63 -3.63 -9.25 8.71
CA GLU A 63 -3.92 -10.65 8.38
C GLU A 63 -4.58 -10.78 7.00
N GLY A 64 -5.56 -9.91 6.69
CA GLY A 64 -6.23 -9.93 5.39
C GLY A 64 -5.29 -9.60 4.22
N CYS A 65 -4.50 -8.53 4.33
CA CYS A 65 -3.52 -8.18 3.30
C CYS A 65 -2.41 -9.23 3.19
N SER A 66 -1.92 -9.77 4.31
CA SER A 66 -0.89 -10.83 4.31
C SER A 66 -1.39 -12.10 3.62
N ALA A 67 -2.65 -12.49 3.82
CA ALA A 67 -3.24 -13.61 3.12
C ALA A 67 -3.23 -13.40 1.60
N CYS A 68 -3.45 -12.17 1.15
CA CYS A 68 -3.42 -11.84 -0.28
C CYS A 68 -1.99 -11.80 -0.86
N GLU A 69 -1.02 -11.31 -0.08
CA GLU A 69 0.41 -11.39 -0.42
C GLU A 69 0.85 -12.86 -0.57
N GLU A 70 0.46 -13.74 0.37
CA GLU A 70 0.81 -15.17 0.35
C GLU A 70 0.15 -15.92 -0.82
N LEU A 71 -1.16 -15.70 -1.02
CA LEU A 71 -1.95 -16.33 -2.09
C LEU A 71 -1.67 -15.73 -3.47
N ARG A 72 -0.94 -14.62 -3.53
CA ARG A 72 -0.63 -13.86 -4.74
C ARG A 72 -1.89 -13.52 -5.52
N CYS A 73 -2.84 -12.84 -4.88
CA CYS A 73 -4.13 -12.51 -5.50
C CYS A 73 -3.94 -11.91 -6.90
N ASP A 74 -4.57 -12.53 -7.90
CA ASP A 74 -4.50 -12.19 -9.33
C ASP A 74 -3.08 -12.04 -9.91
N GLY A 75 -2.05 -12.52 -9.18
CA GLY A 75 -0.65 -12.43 -9.59
C GLY A 75 -0.10 -11.00 -9.62
N THR A 76 -0.63 -10.07 -8.82
CA THR A 76 -0.24 -8.64 -8.79
C THR A 76 0.06 -8.11 -7.38
N VAL A 77 -0.16 -8.94 -6.36
CA VAL A 77 0.15 -8.66 -4.95
C VAL A 77 1.09 -9.73 -4.42
N GLY A 78 2.11 -9.35 -3.64
CA GLY A 78 3.04 -10.30 -3.02
C GLY A 78 4.25 -10.69 -3.89
N PRO A 79 4.95 -11.79 -3.55
CA PRO A 79 6.08 -12.27 -4.33
C PRO A 79 5.62 -12.80 -5.71
N GLY A 80 6.39 -12.49 -6.74
CA GLY A 80 6.24 -12.97 -8.11
C GLY A 80 5.11 -12.30 -8.88
N GLY A 81 4.68 -11.13 -8.42
CA GLY A 81 3.65 -10.34 -9.08
C GLY A 81 4.15 -9.57 -10.30
N SER A 82 3.85 -8.28 -10.36
CA SER A 82 4.15 -7.38 -11.48
C SER A 82 5.61 -6.90 -11.45
N PRO A 83 6.53 -7.44 -12.28
CA PRO A 83 7.91 -6.98 -12.28
C PRO A 83 8.04 -5.59 -12.90
N ASP A 84 9.08 -4.86 -12.54
CA ASP A 84 9.49 -3.62 -13.21
C ASP A 84 10.14 -3.90 -14.58
N GLU A 85 10.55 -2.85 -15.30
CA GLU A 85 11.19 -3.00 -16.61
C GLU A 85 12.56 -3.70 -16.58
N ASN A 86 13.19 -3.79 -15.41
CA ASN A 86 14.41 -4.55 -15.19
C ASN A 86 14.13 -6.02 -14.80
N GLY A 87 12.86 -6.40 -14.64
CA GLY A 87 12.45 -7.74 -14.25
C GLY A 87 12.40 -7.94 -12.73
N GLU A 88 12.55 -6.88 -11.94
CA GLU A 88 12.59 -6.96 -10.47
C GLU A 88 11.18 -6.80 -9.88
N THR A 89 10.83 -7.65 -8.92
CA THR A 89 9.59 -7.52 -8.16
C THR A 89 9.82 -6.66 -6.92
N THR A 90 9.09 -5.55 -6.81
CA THR A 90 9.08 -4.68 -5.63
C THR A 90 7.71 -4.65 -5.00
N LEU A 91 7.63 -4.30 -3.71
CA LEU A 91 6.39 -4.20 -2.95
C LEU A 91 6.23 -2.79 -2.37
N ASP A 92 5.02 -2.28 -2.48
CA ASP A 92 4.55 -1.07 -1.82
C ASP A 92 3.43 -1.46 -0.87
N ALA A 93 3.51 -1.04 0.40
CA ALA A 93 2.50 -1.35 1.40
C ALA A 93 2.35 -0.23 2.43
N LEU A 94 1.14 -0.12 2.98
CA LEU A 94 0.71 0.90 3.92
C LEU A 94 -0.24 0.29 4.93
N VAL A 95 -0.13 0.68 6.20
CA VAL A 95 -1.17 0.45 7.20
C VAL A 95 -1.41 1.74 8.00
N MET A 96 -2.67 1.97 8.37
CA MET A 96 -3.08 3.09 9.22
C MET A 96 -4.04 2.64 10.30
N ASN A 97 -3.78 3.09 11.52
CA ASN A 97 -4.69 2.98 12.64
C ASN A 97 -5.56 4.23 12.72
N GLY A 98 -6.87 4.10 12.51
CA GLY A 98 -7.80 5.22 12.53
C GLY A 98 -8.09 5.79 13.92
N ALA A 99 -7.82 5.04 15.00
CA ALA A 99 -7.99 5.51 16.37
C ALA A 99 -6.83 6.39 16.83
N THR A 100 -5.59 6.02 16.48
CA THR A 100 -4.38 6.74 16.90
C THR A 100 -3.84 7.70 15.82
N MET A 101 -4.33 7.57 14.59
CA MET A 101 -3.81 8.26 13.40
C MET A 101 -2.37 7.89 13.05
N GLU A 102 -1.83 6.82 13.63
CA GLU A 102 -0.51 6.31 13.29
C GLU A 102 -0.53 5.65 11.92
N VAL A 103 0.56 5.83 11.18
CA VAL A 103 0.73 5.32 9.81
C VAL A 103 2.14 4.78 9.66
N GLY A 104 2.26 3.66 8.96
CA GLY A 104 3.55 3.14 8.50
C GLY A 104 3.44 2.60 7.08
N ALA A 105 4.51 2.77 6.32
CA ALA A 105 4.56 2.41 4.92
C ALA A 105 5.96 2.00 4.48
N VAL A 106 5.98 1.15 3.46
CA VAL A 106 7.17 0.79 2.69
C VAL A 106 6.89 0.99 1.21
N ALA A 107 7.89 1.42 0.43
CA ALA A 107 7.76 1.54 -1.03
C ALA A 107 9.03 1.08 -1.75
N ALA A 108 8.87 0.59 -2.97
CA ALA A 108 9.92 -0.03 -3.77
C ALA A 108 10.72 -1.09 -2.98
N MET A 109 10.10 -1.75 -2.00
CA MET A 109 10.79 -2.66 -1.09
C MET A 109 11.10 -3.95 -1.83
N LYS A 110 12.35 -4.40 -1.72
CA LYS A 110 12.83 -5.65 -2.31
C LYS A 110 13.00 -6.73 -1.26
N TYR A 111 13.17 -7.96 -1.69
CA TYR A 111 13.70 -9.07 -0.88
C TYR A 111 12.91 -9.55 0.34
N VAL A 112 11.82 -8.89 0.70
CA VAL A 112 10.94 -9.23 1.84
C VAL A 112 9.54 -9.39 1.30
N LYS A 113 8.95 -10.58 1.48
CA LYS A 113 7.62 -10.90 0.92
C LYS A 113 6.46 -10.28 1.70
N ASP A 114 6.66 -10.04 2.99
CA ASP A 114 5.65 -9.56 3.94
C ASP A 114 5.56 -8.02 3.94
N GLY A 115 5.01 -7.43 2.87
CA GLY A 115 4.93 -5.99 2.67
C GLY A 115 4.14 -5.27 3.75
N ILE A 116 2.90 -5.73 4.00
CA ILE A 116 2.02 -5.10 5.00
C ILE A 116 2.55 -5.24 6.42
N LYS A 117 3.24 -6.34 6.75
CA LYS A 117 3.89 -6.50 8.06
C LYS A 117 5.07 -5.56 8.21
N ALA A 118 5.87 -5.35 7.16
CA ALA A 118 6.94 -4.36 7.18
C ALA A 118 6.38 -2.93 7.40
N ALA A 119 5.29 -2.57 6.72
CA ALA A 119 4.59 -1.30 6.94
C ALA A 119 4.11 -1.13 8.40
N ARG A 120 3.55 -2.19 9.01
CA ARG A 120 3.20 -2.20 10.44
C ARG A 120 4.41 -1.98 11.34
N LEU A 121 5.55 -2.61 11.04
CA LEU A 121 6.77 -2.43 11.82
C LEU A 121 7.30 -0.99 11.74
N VAL A 122 7.18 -0.34 10.57
CA VAL A 122 7.50 1.10 10.41
C VAL A 122 6.63 1.94 11.34
N MET A 123 5.31 1.68 11.34
CA MET A 123 4.34 2.38 12.19
C MET A 123 4.65 2.22 13.68
N GLN A 124 5.01 1.02 14.12
CA GLN A 124 5.15 0.68 15.54
C GLN A 124 6.55 0.99 16.13
N HIS A 125 7.59 1.03 15.30
CA HIS A 125 8.97 1.03 15.78
C HIS A 125 9.82 2.19 15.24
N THR A 126 9.21 3.17 14.58
CA THR A 126 9.93 4.35 14.09
C THR A 126 9.12 5.62 14.32
N GLY A 127 9.81 6.77 14.39
CA GLY A 127 9.16 8.08 14.29
C GLY A 127 8.93 8.54 12.84
N HIS A 128 9.18 7.65 11.87
CA HIS A 128 9.01 7.91 10.44
C HIS A 128 7.74 7.23 9.92
N THR A 129 7.20 7.75 8.82
CA THR A 129 5.99 7.18 8.21
C THR A 129 6.32 6.25 7.04
N LEU A 130 7.41 6.50 6.31
CA LEU A 130 7.73 5.81 5.07
C LEU A 130 9.22 5.48 4.99
N LEU A 131 9.54 4.22 4.71
CA LEU A 131 10.87 3.76 4.31
C LEU A 131 10.81 3.22 2.89
N VAL A 132 11.90 3.34 2.12
CA VAL A 132 11.89 2.95 0.71
C VAL A 132 13.10 2.11 0.29
N GLY A 133 12.92 1.35 -0.79
CA GLY A 133 13.99 0.60 -1.43
C GLY A 133 14.55 -0.52 -0.57
N GLU A 134 15.83 -0.82 -0.79
CA GLU A 134 16.56 -1.86 -0.05
C GLU A 134 16.78 -1.51 1.42
N GLN A 135 16.74 -0.22 1.77
CA GLN A 135 16.82 0.21 3.17
C GLN A 135 15.54 -0.11 3.95
N ALA A 136 14.37 -0.11 3.30
CA ALA A 136 13.14 -0.64 3.90
C ALA A 136 13.27 -2.15 4.17
N SER A 137 13.87 -2.90 3.24
CA SER A 137 14.14 -4.34 3.40
C SER A 137 15.09 -4.61 4.56
N ALA A 138 16.20 -3.86 4.64
CA ALA A 138 17.17 -3.98 5.72
C ALA A 138 16.53 -3.71 7.09
N PHE A 139 15.68 -2.68 7.18
CA PHE A 139 14.89 -2.39 8.37
C PHE A 139 13.96 -3.57 8.71
N ALA A 140 13.13 -4.02 7.78
CA ALA A 140 12.19 -5.12 7.96
C ALA A 140 12.87 -6.39 8.48
N ILE A 141 14.01 -6.75 7.88
CA ILE A 141 14.82 -7.92 8.30
C ILE A 141 15.40 -7.70 9.70
N SER A 142 15.90 -6.50 10.01
CA SER A 142 16.42 -6.18 11.35
C SER A 142 15.35 -6.25 12.44
N MET A 143 14.08 -6.06 12.07
CA MET A 143 12.91 -6.20 12.94
C MET A 143 12.38 -7.65 13.02
N GLY A 144 13.03 -8.61 12.34
CA GLY A 144 12.74 -10.04 12.43
C GLY A 144 11.92 -10.62 11.27
N LEU A 145 11.63 -9.87 10.21
CA LEU A 145 11.00 -10.46 9.02
C LEU A 145 12.01 -11.30 8.21
N PRO A 146 11.58 -12.40 7.57
CA PRO A 146 12.48 -13.23 6.76
C PRO A 146 13.02 -12.49 5.54
N GLY A 147 14.31 -12.70 5.25
CA GLY A 147 14.97 -12.18 4.05
C GLY A 147 16.49 -12.14 4.19
N PRO A 148 17.21 -11.73 3.14
CA PRO A 148 16.70 -11.39 1.82
C PRO A 148 16.29 -12.64 1.01
N THR A 149 15.18 -12.57 0.28
CA THR A 149 14.67 -13.66 -0.59
C THR A 149 14.42 -13.13 -2.00
N ASN A 150 14.67 -13.93 -3.03
CA ASN A 150 14.24 -13.56 -4.38
C ASN A 150 12.71 -13.54 -4.47
N LEU A 151 12.14 -12.37 -4.78
CA LEU A 151 10.68 -12.22 -4.90
C LEU A 151 10.17 -12.67 -6.28
N SER A 152 11.01 -12.86 -7.29
CA SER A 152 10.58 -13.23 -8.63
C SER A 152 10.08 -14.69 -8.68
N SER A 153 9.05 -14.94 -9.48
CA SER A 153 8.57 -16.28 -9.83
C SER A 153 8.74 -16.60 -11.32
N SER A 154 8.58 -17.87 -11.68
CA SER A 154 8.59 -18.34 -13.07
C SER A 154 7.68 -17.52 -13.97
N GLU A 155 6.49 -17.17 -13.49
CA GLU A 155 5.48 -16.41 -14.21
C GLU A 155 5.95 -14.97 -14.44
N SER A 156 6.47 -14.29 -13.41
CA SER A 156 6.99 -12.92 -13.51
C SER A 156 8.19 -12.83 -14.48
N VAL A 157 9.10 -13.80 -14.41
CA VAL A 157 10.28 -13.87 -15.29
C VAL A 157 9.86 -14.13 -16.74
N GLN A 158 8.91 -15.04 -16.96
CA GLN A 158 8.39 -15.31 -18.30
C GLN A 158 7.63 -14.11 -18.87
N LYS A 159 6.82 -13.45 -18.04
CA LYS A 159 6.08 -12.22 -18.37
C LYS A 159 7.04 -11.13 -18.84
N TRP A 160 8.08 -10.85 -18.06
CA TRP A 160 9.13 -9.88 -18.42
C TRP A 160 9.92 -10.27 -19.67
N SER A 161 10.28 -11.55 -19.82
CA SER A 161 11.03 -12.03 -21.00
C SER A 161 10.24 -11.81 -22.29
N LYS A 162 8.95 -12.17 -22.30
CA LYS A 162 8.04 -11.90 -23.44
C LYS A 162 7.90 -10.42 -23.75
N TRP A 163 7.86 -9.57 -22.73
CA TRP A 163 7.80 -8.12 -22.91
C TRP A 163 9.08 -7.55 -23.55
N LYS A 164 10.25 -8.06 -23.15
CA LYS A 164 11.52 -7.70 -23.80
C LYS A 164 11.61 -8.18 -25.24
N GLU A 165 11.16 -9.41 -25.52
CA GLU A 165 11.04 -9.93 -26.90
C GLU A 165 10.10 -9.06 -27.74
N ASN A 166 9.05 -8.51 -27.12
CA ASN A 166 8.16 -7.50 -27.72
C ASN A 166 8.75 -6.07 -27.68
N ARG A 167 10.08 -5.94 -27.73
CA ARG A 167 10.78 -4.66 -27.83
C ARG A 167 10.44 -3.68 -26.69
N CYS A 168 10.17 -4.20 -25.50
CA CYS A 168 9.83 -3.41 -24.31
C CYS A 168 8.56 -2.55 -24.50
N GLN A 169 7.51 -3.13 -25.07
CA GLN A 169 6.23 -2.46 -25.29
C GLN A 169 5.03 -3.28 -24.75
N PRO A 170 3.99 -2.61 -24.20
CA PRO A 170 3.92 -1.17 -23.91
C PRO A 170 4.85 -0.78 -22.74
N ASN A 171 5.31 0.47 -22.69
CA ASN A 171 6.09 1.00 -21.57
C ASN A 171 5.58 2.37 -21.10
N PHE A 172 6.13 2.87 -19.99
CA PHE A 172 5.74 4.14 -19.37
C PHE A 172 6.58 5.34 -19.81
N TRP A 173 7.60 5.14 -20.67
CA TRP A 173 8.47 6.22 -21.12
C TRP A 173 7.74 7.14 -22.12
N LYS A 174 8.06 8.43 -22.09
CA LYS A 174 7.48 9.45 -22.98
C LYS A 174 8.57 10.38 -23.48
N ASN A 175 8.46 10.82 -24.74
CA ASN A 175 9.40 11.76 -25.36
C ASN A 175 10.87 11.30 -25.32
N ILE A 176 11.10 10.00 -25.53
CA ILE A 176 12.43 9.41 -25.55
C ILE A 176 12.79 8.82 -26.91
N VAL A 177 14.07 8.52 -27.09
CA VAL A 177 14.63 7.67 -28.15
C VAL A 177 15.41 6.54 -27.46
N PRO A 178 15.29 5.28 -27.89
CA PRO A 178 14.44 4.78 -28.98
C PRO A 178 12.96 4.63 -28.59
N VAL A 179 12.03 4.92 -29.51
CA VAL A 179 10.58 4.84 -29.24
C VAL A 179 10.07 3.39 -29.26
N ASP A 180 10.56 2.58 -30.21
CA ASP A 180 10.05 1.24 -30.49
C ASP A 180 11.07 0.13 -30.21
N SER A 181 11.97 0.37 -29.26
CA SER A 181 12.86 -0.66 -28.73
C SER A 181 13.10 -0.48 -27.24
N CYS A 182 13.68 -1.51 -26.63
CA CYS A 182 14.26 -1.39 -25.31
C CYS A 182 15.34 -0.30 -25.29
N GLY A 183 15.54 0.32 -24.14
CA GLY A 183 16.55 1.34 -23.92
C GLY A 183 18.00 0.85 -24.08
N PRO A 184 18.99 1.68 -23.71
CA PRO A 184 18.85 2.86 -22.85
C PRO A 184 18.03 3.96 -23.50
N TYR A 185 17.14 4.57 -22.72
CA TYR A 185 16.28 5.65 -23.17
C TYR A 185 16.97 6.99 -22.93
N HIS A 186 16.94 7.84 -23.94
CA HIS A 186 17.45 9.21 -23.87
C HIS A 186 16.34 10.20 -24.24
N PRO A 187 16.32 11.41 -23.65
CA PRO A 187 15.40 12.45 -24.07
C PRO A 187 15.51 12.69 -25.57
N LYS A 188 14.38 12.83 -26.25
CA LYS A 188 14.37 13.24 -27.65
C LYS A 188 14.83 14.70 -27.72
N ASP A 189 15.93 14.97 -28.42
CA ASP A 189 16.45 16.34 -28.58
C ASP A 189 15.40 17.24 -29.24
N ILE A 190 14.97 18.28 -28.52
CA ILE A 190 14.04 19.31 -29.03
C ILE A 190 14.74 20.21 -30.08
N ALA A 191 16.09 20.19 -30.13
CA ALA A 191 16.91 21.06 -30.96
C ALA A 191 16.76 20.82 -32.48
N GLU A 192 16.31 19.65 -32.92
CA GLU A 192 16.02 19.41 -34.35
C GLU A 192 14.67 19.99 -34.82
N LEU A 193 13.81 20.45 -33.90
CA LEU A 193 12.57 21.16 -34.25
C LEU A 193 12.82 22.63 -34.65
N GLY A 194 14.05 23.13 -34.49
CA GLY A 194 14.41 24.54 -34.71
C GLY A 194 15.15 24.86 -36.02
N LYS A 195 15.35 23.90 -36.93
CA LYS A 195 16.02 24.12 -38.23
C LYS A 195 15.14 23.93 -39.47
N GLY A 196 13.83 23.79 -39.28
CA GLY A 196 12.83 23.85 -40.35
C GLY A 196 11.89 25.02 -40.11
N THR A 197 11.72 25.85 -41.13
CA THR A 197 10.75 26.96 -41.24
C THR A 197 9.51 26.78 -40.35
N CYS A 198 9.21 27.77 -39.51
CA CYS A 198 7.95 27.87 -38.78
C CYS A 198 6.77 28.03 -39.75
N SER A 199 6.29 26.93 -40.32
CA SER A 199 4.92 26.84 -40.83
C SER A 199 4.05 26.44 -39.65
N SER A 200 3.30 27.40 -39.13
CA SER A 200 2.29 27.26 -38.08
C SER A 200 1.08 26.45 -38.57
N ALA A 201 1.31 25.18 -38.89
CA ALA A 201 0.29 24.20 -39.18
C ALA A 201 0.69 22.87 -38.51
N ASN A 202 -0.15 22.41 -37.59
CA ASN A 202 -0.10 21.13 -36.88
C ASN A 202 0.72 21.05 -35.57
N LEU A 203 0.65 22.07 -34.71
CA LEU A 203 0.87 21.89 -33.26
C LEU A 203 -0.34 21.22 -32.55
N MET A 204 -1.00 20.32 -33.27
CA MET A 204 -2.12 19.48 -32.84
C MET A 204 -1.90 18.05 -33.36
N ALA A 205 -0.64 17.65 -33.54
CA ALA A 205 -0.34 16.22 -33.66
C ALA A 205 -0.69 15.61 -32.30
N ALA A 206 -1.81 14.89 -32.30
CA ALA A 206 -2.46 14.29 -31.15
C ALA A 206 -1.44 13.87 -30.10
N VAL A 207 -1.57 14.42 -28.89
CA VAL A 207 -1.18 13.70 -27.69
C VAL A 207 -2.06 12.47 -27.70
N GLU A 208 -1.63 11.43 -28.43
CA GLU A 208 -2.18 10.10 -28.26
C GLU A 208 -1.90 9.77 -26.81
N SER A 209 -2.91 9.99 -25.98
CA SER A 209 -3.06 9.33 -24.70
C SER A 209 -3.04 7.84 -25.02
N ARG A 210 -1.84 7.28 -25.13
CA ARG A 210 -1.60 5.85 -24.93
C ARG A 210 -1.97 5.61 -23.48
N SER A 211 -3.27 5.50 -23.24
CA SER A 211 -3.85 5.02 -22.01
C SER A 211 -3.27 3.62 -21.87
N SER A 212 -2.21 3.49 -21.09
CA SER A 212 -1.81 2.22 -20.51
C SER A 212 -3.07 1.69 -19.85
N HIS A 213 -3.76 0.75 -20.50
CA HIS A 213 -5.04 0.26 -20.03
C HIS A 213 -4.82 -0.28 -18.61
N ILE A 214 -5.30 0.50 -17.63
CA ILE A 214 -5.42 0.07 -16.24
C ILE A 214 -6.62 -0.87 -16.26
N GLY A 215 -6.35 -2.16 -16.15
CA GLY A 215 -7.35 -3.22 -16.11
C GLY A 215 -7.03 -4.21 -15.02
N LEU A 216 -7.95 -5.17 -14.82
CA LEU A 216 -7.98 -6.20 -13.75
C LEU A 216 -6.70 -7.06 -13.61
N HIS A 217 -5.72 -6.92 -14.49
CA HIS A 217 -4.51 -7.73 -14.49
C HIS A 217 -3.22 -6.91 -14.64
N ASN A 218 -3.30 -5.59 -14.52
CA ASN A 218 -2.16 -4.70 -14.81
C ASN A 218 -1.95 -3.58 -13.77
N HIS A 219 -2.73 -3.57 -12.69
CA HIS A 219 -2.57 -2.60 -11.60
C HIS A 219 -3.19 -3.06 -10.28
N ASP A 220 -3.49 -4.36 -10.14
CA ASP A 220 -4.37 -4.78 -9.06
C ASP A 220 -3.64 -4.72 -7.73
N THR A 221 -4.40 -4.24 -6.76
CA THR A 221 -3.92 -3.79 -5.47
C THR A 221 -4.98 -4.25 -4.49
N ILE A 222 -4.56 -4.95 -3.44
CA ILE A 222 -5.46 -5.15 -2.31
C ILE A 222 -5.42 -3.89 -1.46
N SER A 223 -6.59 -3.32 -1.22
CA SER A 223 -6.83 -2.37 -0.15
C SER A 223 -7.96 -2.91 0.70
N MET A 224 -7.81 -2.81 2.01
CA MET A 224 -8.75 -3.33 2.98
C MET A 224 -9.07 -2.28 4.02
N ALA A 225 -10.34 -2.17 4.37
CA ALA A 225 -10.83 -1.39 5.49
C ALA A 225 -11.55 -2.34 6.46
N VAL A 226 -11.25 -2.20 7.75
CA VAL A 226 -11.86 -2.97 8.82
C VAL A 226 -12.44 -2.00 9.84
N ILE A 227 -13.66 -2.30 10.30
CA ILE A 227 -14.24 -1.73 11.50
C ILE A 227 -14.48 -2.89 12.48
N ASP A 228 -13.82 -2.85 13.64
CA ASP A 228 -13.94 -3.89 14.67
C ASP A 228 -15.23 -3.78 15.49
N LYS A 229 -15.44 -4.69 16.45
CA LYS A 229 -16.66 -4.76 17.25
C LYS A 229 -16.87 -3.53 18.13
N GLU A 230 -15.77 -2.85 18.48
CA GLU A 230 -15.72 -1.64 19.28
C GLU A 230 -15.86 -0.38 18.43
N GLY A 231 -15.92 -0.52 17.10
CA GLY A 231 -16.06 0.59 16.15
C GLY A 231 -14.74 1.26 15.77
N HIS A 232 -13.58 0.70 16.14
CA HIS A 232 -12.30 1.22 15.69
C HIS A 232 -12.07 0.85 14.22
N ILE A 233 -11.46 1.80 13.50
CA ILE A 233 -11.22 1.68 12.07
C ILE A 233 -9.74 1.47 11.82
N ALA A 234 -9.39 0.56 10.92
CA ALA A 234 -8.06 0.46 10.34
C ALA A 234 -8.16 0.27 8.84
N VAL A 235 -7.12 0.72 8.13
CA VAL A 235 -7.01 0.51 6.68
C VAL A 235 -5.60 0.05 6.33
N GLY A 236 -5.48 -0.71 5.25
CA GLY A 236 -4.19 -1.12 4.74
C GLY A 236 -4.23 -1.49 3.27
N THR A 237 -3.07 -1.41 2.63
CA THR A 237 -2.90 -1.62 1.20
C THR A 237 -1.59 -2.36 0.94
N SER A 238 -1.59 -3.26 -0.03
CA SER A 238 -0.37 -3.91 -0.55
C SER A 238 -0.46 -4.13 -2.05
N THR A 239 0.64 -3.90 -2.77
CA THR A 239 0.73 -4.03 -4.23
C THR A 239 2.17 -4.22 -4.71
N ASN A 240 2.34 -4.83 -5.87
CA ASN A 240 3.59 -4.72 -6.64
C ASN A 240 3.65 -3.47 -7.53
N GLY A 241 2.52 -2.78 -7.70
CA GLY A 241 2.36 -1.67 -8.61
C GLY A 241 2.13 -2.12 -10.06
N ALA A 242 2.35 -1.19 -10.99
CA ALA A 242 2.11 -1.44 -12.40
C ALA A 242 3.14 -2.40 -13.01
N THR A 243 2.70 -3.34 -13.86
CA THR A 243 3.61 -4.21 -14.61
C THR A 243 4.48 -3.42 -15.56
N TYR A 244 5.78 -3.69 -15.57
CA TYR A 244 6.82 -3.01 -16.36
C TYR A 244 6.98 -1.52 -16.01
N LYS A 245 6.64 -1.15 -14.76
CA LYS A 245 6.93 0.19 -14.24
C LYS A 245 8.42 0.52 -14.35
N ILE A 246 8.71 1.82 -14.44
CA ILE A 246 10.08 2.31 -14.32
C ILE A 246 10.56 2.03 -12.87
N PRO A 247 11.80 1.55 -12.66
CA PRO A 247 12.29 1.22 -11.33
C PRO A 247 12.23 2.43 -10.40
N GLY A 248 11.73 2.22 -9.17
CA GLY A 248 11.51 3.27 -8.19
C GLY A 248 10.14 3.96 -8.26
N ARG A 249 9.26 3.56 -9.19
CA ARG A 249 7.85 3.96 -9.22
C ARG A 249 6.99 3.20 -8.23
#